data_AF-A0A7N4PZG4-F1
#
_entry.id   AF-A0A7N4PZG4-F1
#
_cell.length_a   1.000
_cell.length_b   1.000
_cell.length_c   1.000
_cell.angle_alpha   90.00
_cell.angle_beta   90.00
_cell.angle_gamma   90.00
#
_symmetry.space_group_name_H-M   'P 1'
#
loop_
_entity.id
_entity.type
_entity.pdbx_description
1 polymer ?
#
loop_
_entity_poly.entity_id
_entity_poly.type
_entity_poly.pdbx_seq_one_letter_code
_entity_poly.pdbx_strand_id
1 'polypeptide(L)'
;MNSSQNPFQSPSGAFKGSGYGWARSGIFPRAPSVHGGAGGVRVSISSATSFCSSPGAGGYGGGFSGNQGGSILMGGNEKQTMQNLNDRLASYLEKVRSLEAANVKLENRILEWHKKRDLDMKQDYSQYEENISNLQEQIMDGKLANAKILLHIDNARMAVDDFSLKYENELSFKKDLEIEVEAFRKILDDLTIITTDLEMEVEGMRKELILMKKHHEEEMSKQHMADDIKVNVSVNSTPREDLIKILEDMRQEYELIIKNKHQDLDKWYKEQSESISQELESRTASVQSNKNNIHELRRTFQALEIDLQTQKNKKCALEVMLADTQSRYSCQLQDMQQIISHYEEELMQLRHDLERQNNEYKILLGIKNHLENEIATYHNLMEGEDKGKTEDYKSELKAPKIKAIMQETVNGKVTFLKVNQIQKPK
;
A
#
# COMPACT_ATOMS: atom_id res chain seq x y z
N MET A 1 50.55 -21.59 53.80
CA MET A 1 49.65 -22.77 53.83
C MET A 1 48.23 -22.27 53.66
N ASN A 2 47.42 -23.01 52.91
CA ASN A 2 46.07 -22.72 52.39
C ASN A 2 46.01 -21.99 51.05
N SER A 3 46.10 -22.87 50.06
CA SER A 3 45.66 -22.83 48.67
C SER A 3 44.13 -22.74 48.50
N SER A 4 43.67 -22.03 47.47
CA SER A 4 42.54 -22.41 46.58
C SER A 4 42.44 -21.35 45.48
N GLN A 5 43.03 -21.57 44.29
CA GLN A 5 42.49 -22.29 43.12
C GLN A 5 41.19 -21.71 42.56
N ASN A 6 41.35 -20.93 41.49
CA ASN A 6 40.36 -20.71 40.42
C ASN A 6 40.01 -22.03 39.74
N PRO A 7 38.79 -22.14 39.20
CA PRO A 7 38.66 -22.59 37.83
C PRO A 7 37.67 -21.74 37.02
N PHE A 8 38.15 -21.26 35.87
CA PHE A 8 37.31 -20.92 34.72
C PHE A 8 36.70 -22.22 34.19
N GLN A 9 35.37 -22.28 34.06
CA GLN A 9 34.70 -23.33 33.30
C GLN A 9 33.45 -22.78 32.61
N SER A 10 33.50 -22.80 31.29
CA SER A 10 32.40 -22.48 30.36
C SER A 10 31.29 -23.52 30.43
N PRO A 11 30.04 -23.17 30.08
CA PRO A 11 29.07 -24.15 29.61
C PRO A 11 28.84 -23.96 28.10
N SER A 12 29.37 -24.88 27.30
CA SER A 12 28.85 -25.15 25.95
C SER A 12 27.81 -26.26 26.07
N GLY A 13 26.54 -25.89 25.96
CA GLY A 13 25.40 -26.80 25.90
C GLY A 13 25.25 -27.38 24.50
N ALA A 14 25.22 -28.71 24.43
CA ALA A 14 25.08 -29.53 23.23
C ALA A 14 23.65 -29.55 22.70
N PHE A 15 23.47 -29.80 21.39
CA PHE A 15 22.40 -30.69 20.93
C PHE A 15 22.80 -31.42 19.64
N LYS A 16 22.95 -32.74 19.76
CA LYS A 16 22.92 -33.71 18.65
C LYS A 16 21.46 -34.00 18.31
N GLY A 17 21.12 -34.01 17.03
CA GLY A 17 19.94 -34.68 16.46
C GLY A 17 20.30 -35.07 15.03
N SER A 18 20.80 -36.27 14.79
CA SER A 18 20.04 -37.46 14.39
C SER A 18 19.11 -37.17 13.22
N GLY A 19 19.63 -37.41 12.01
CA GLY A 19 18.86 -37.41 10.79
C GLY A 19 17.88 -38.58 10.76
N TYR A 20 16.65 -38.28 10.35
CA TYR A 20 15.72 -39.24 9.79
C TYR A 20 15.20 -38.64 8.49
N GLY A 21 15.71 -39.18 7.37
CA GLY A 21 15.13 -38.98 6.07
C GLY A 21 13.86 -39.80 5.94
N TRP A 22 12.79 -39.18 5.46
CA TRP A 22 11.65 -39.87 4.87
C TRP A 22 11.29 -39.14 3.58
N ALA A 23 11.78 -39.70 2.48
CA ALA A 23 11.18 -39.51 1.18
C ALA A 23 9.76 -40.06 1.20
N ARG A 24 8.82 -39.37 0.55
CA ARG A 24 7.55 -39.98 0.15
C ARG A 24 7.17 -39.55 -1.25
N SER A 25 7.64 -40.33 -2.21
CA SER A 25 6.94 -40.56 -3.47
C SER A 25 5.57 -41.15 -3.17
N GLY A 26 4.53 -40.62 -3.81
CA GLY A 26 3.18 -41.16 -3.77
C GLY A 26 2.57 -41.05 -5.16
N ILE A 27 2.43 -42.20 -5.81
CA ILE A 27 1.86 -42.36 -7.14
C ILE A 27 0.75 -43.44 -7.05
N PHE A 28 -0.43 -43.10 -7.60
CA PHE A 28 -1.65 -43.88 -7.95
C PHE A 28 -2.60 -44.38 -6.82
N PRO A 29 -3.93 -44.60 -7.05
CA PRO A 29 -4.69 -44.69 -8.30
C PRO A 29 -6.05 -43.92 -8.37
N ARG A 30 -6.67 -43.99 -9.56
CA ARG A 30 -7.98 -43.49 -10.06
C ARG A 30 -9.24 -43.94 -9.29
N ALA A 31 -10.29 -43.12 -9.31
CA ALA A 31 -11.70 -43.54 -9.53
C ALA A 31 -12.58 -42.35 -10.02
N PRO A 32 -13.49 -42.53 -10.99
CA PRO A 32 -14.46 -41.51 -11.39
C PRO A 32 -15.73 -41.61 -10.53
N SER A 33 -16.34 -40.47 -10.18
CA SER A 33 -17.70 -40.45 -9.66
C SER A 33 -18.58 -39.54 -10.52
N VAL A 34 -19.81 -40.01 -10.70
CA VAL A 34 -20.86 -39.56 -11.60
C VAL A 34 -22.00 -39.02 -10.72
N HIS A 35 -22.75 -38.05 -11.26
CA HIS A 35 -24.08 -37.54 -10.86
C HIS A 35 -24.16 -36.26 -10.02
N GLY A 36 -25.00 -35.34 -10.50
CA GLY A 36 -25.68 -34.31 -9.71
C GLY A 36 -25.66 -32.94 -10.37
N GLY A 37 -26.60 -32.68 -11.30
CA GLY A 37 -26.59 -31.48 -12.14
C GLY A 37 -27.30 -30.25 -11.58
N ALA A 38 -27.32 -29.20 -12.39
CA ALA A 38 -28.45 -28.27 -12.59
C ALA A 38 -28.01 -27.13 -13.54
N GLY A 39 -28.81 -26.85 -14.57
CA GLY A 39 -28.76 -25.58 -15.30
C GLY A 39 -28.20 -25.64 -16.72
N GLY A 40 -29.00 -26.13 -17.67
CA GLY A 40 -28.67 -26.08 -19.10
C GLY A 40 -29.81 -26.59 -19.96
N VAL A 41 -30.76 -25.70 -20.24
CA VAL A 41 -31.97 -25.94 -21.04
C VAL A 41 -31.59 -26.53 -22.41
N ARG A 42 -32.25 -27.64 -22.77
CA ARG A 42 -32.10 -28.33 -24.06
C ARG A 42 -33.07 -27.70 -25.06
N VAL A 43 -32.58 -27.30 -26.24
CA VAL A 43 -33.41 -26.94 -27.38
C VAL A 43 -33.94 -28.23 -28.02
N SER A 44 -35.26 -28.41 -28.03
CA SER A 44 -35.94 -29.51 -28.73
C SER A 44 -36.19 -29.14 -30.19
N ILE A 45 -35.78 -30.01 -31.11
CA ILE A 45 -36.20 -30.00 -32.51
C ILE A 45 -37.21 -31.13 -32.69
N SER A 46 -38.47 -30.74 -32.95
CA SER A 46 -39.56 -31.66 -33.23
C SER A 46 -39.56 -32.02 -34.72
N SER A 47 -39.32 -33.29 -35.05
CA SER A 47 -39.73 -33.88 -36.33
C SER A 47 -40.95 -34.73 -36.06
N ALA A 48 -42.11 -34.31 -36.55
CA ALA A 48 -43.34 -35.07 -36.48
C ALA A 48 -43.48 -35.94 -37.74
N THR A 49 -43.42 -37.24 -37.54
CA THR A 49 -43.92 -38.26 -38.46
C THR A 49 -45.44 -38.33 -38.34
N SER A 50 -46.12 -38.66 -39.43
CA SER A 50 -47.43 -39.30 -39.38
C SER A 50 -47.41 -40.51 -40.30
N PHE A 51 -47.38 -41.66 -39.64
CA PHE A 51 -47.70 -42.98 -40.17
C PHE A 51 -49.18 -43.03 -40.58
N CYS A 52 -49.52 -43.75 -41.65
CA CYS A 52 -50.16 -45.06 -41.49
C CYS A 52 -50.37 -45.83 -42.82
N SER A 53 -50.08 -47.13 -42.73
CA SER A 53 -50.75 -48.25 -43.40
C SER A 53 -50.57 -48.48 -44.90
N SER A 54 -49.61 -49.37 -45.21
CA SER A 54 -49.70 -50.34 -46.31
C SER A 54 -50.87 -51.33 -46.07
N PRO A 55 -51.41 -52.05 -47.08
CA PRO A 55 -50.67 -53.18 -47.67
C PRO A 55 -50.98 -53.56 -49.14
N GLY A 56 -50.03 -54.24 -49.78
CA GLY A 56 -50.26 -55.55 -50.42
C GLY A 56 -51.00 -55.66 -51.77
N ALA A 57 -50.22 -56.04 -52.80
CA ALA A 57 -50.47 -57.14 -53.75
C ALA A 57 -51.79 -57.25 -54.55
N GLY A 58 -51.65 -57.15 -55.88
CA GLY A 58 -52.18 -58.13 -56.85
C GLY A 58 -53.62 -57.99 -57.36
N GLY A 59 -53.80 -58.12 -58.68
CA GLY A 59 -55.01 -58.72 -59.27
C GLY A 59 -55.84 -57.89 -60.26
N TYR A 60 -55.75 -58.27 -61.53
CA TYR A 60 -56.84 -58.54 -62.50
C TYR A 60 -58.05 -57.59 -62.70
N GLY A 61 -58.31 -57.33 -64.01
CA GLY A 61 -59.64 -57.11 -64.61
C GLY A 61 -60.02 -55.64 -64.81
N GLY A 62 -60.52 -55.15 -65.96
CA GLY A 62 -60.99 -55.78 -67.19
C GLY A 62 -62.25 -55.02 -67.70
N GLY A 63 -62.25 -54.66 -69.00
CA GLY A 63 -63.45 -54.28 -69.79
C GLY A 63 -63.79 -52.78 -69.84
N PHE A 64 -64.25 -52.15 -70.92
CA PHE A 64 -64.74 -52.56 -72.26
C PHE A 64 -64.47 -51.36 -73.21
N SER A 65 -63.85 -51.54 -74.38
CA SER A 65 -64.46 -51.85 -75.70
C SER A 65 -65.43 -50.79 -76.24
N GLY A 66 -65.00 -50.10 -77.30
CA GLY A 66 -65.79 -49.29 -78.22
C GLY A 66 -65.06 -49.23 -79.55
N ASN A 67 -65.46 -50.10 -80.47
CA ASN A 67 -64.77 -50.52 -81.68
C ASN A 67 -64.97 -49.56 -82.87
N GLN A 68 -63.99 -49.60 -83.77
CA GLN A 68 -64.14 -49.54 -85.24
C GLN A 68 -64.18 -48.19 -85.99
N GLY A 69 -63.09 -47.96 -86.73
CA GLY A 69 -63.20 -47.83 -88.19
C GLY A 69 -62.70 -46.52 -88.81
N GLY A 70 -61.69 -46.61 -89.68
CA GLY A 70 -61.57 -45.70 -90.83
C GLY A 70 -60.22 -45.00 -91.03
N SER A 71 -59.38 -45.63 -91.85
CA SER A 71 -58.46 -45.04 -92.86
C SER A 71 -57.83 -43.65 -92.65
N ILE A 72 -56.49 -43.68 -92.60
CA ILE A 72 -55.54 -42.88 -93.43
C ILE A 72 -56.15 -41.66 -94.13
N LEU A 73 -55.75 -40.44 -93.73
CA LEU A 73 -55.57 -39.28 -94.61
C LEU A 73 -54.65 -38.23 -93.95
N MET A 74 -53.57 -37.92 -94.67
CA MET A 74 -52.39 -37.14 -94.33
C MET A 74 -52.66 -35.64 -94.55
N GLY A 75 -52.47 -34.76 -93.55
CA GLY A 75 -52.45 -33.29 -93.75
C GLY A 75 -52.98 -32.32 -92.67
N GLY A 76 -52.73 -32.53 -91.36
CA GLY A 76 -53.29 -31.66 -90.28
C GLY A 76 -52.39 -31.28 -89.09
N ASN A 77 -51.15 -31.76 -89.00
CA ASN A 77 -50.37 -31.66 -87.75
C ASN A 77 -49.73 -30.29 -87.48
N GLU A 78 -49.37 -29.51 -88.49
CA GLU A 78 -48.57 -28.29 -88.29
C GLU A 78 -49.39 -27.08 -87.78
N LYS A 79 -50.66 -26.99 -88.18
CA LYS A 79 -51.54 -25.91 -87.71
C LYS A 79 -51.95 -26.10 -86.24
N GLN A 80 -52.15 -27.34 -85.82
CA GLN A 80 -52.53 -27.67 -84.44
C GLN A 80 -51.33 -27.56 -83.48
N THR A 81 -50.11 -27.87 -83.93
CA THR A 81 -48.90 -27.59 -83.15
C THR A 81 -48.63 -26.09 -83.04
N MET A 82 -48.85 -25.30 -84.10
CA MET A 82 -48.73 -23.84 -84.05
C MET A 82 -49.78 -23.17 -83.15
N GLN A 83 -51.01 -23.69 -83.11
CA GLN A 83 -52.03 -23.21 -82.17
C GLN A 83 -51.65 -23.53 -80.72
N ASN A 84 -51.17 -24.74 -80.43
CA ASN A 84 -50.73 -25.12 -79.07
C ASN A 84 -49.56 -24.26 -78.58
N LEU A 85 -48.60 -23.95 -79.47
CA LEU A 85 -47.50 -23.04 -79.16
C LEU A 85 -47.99 -21.62 -78.91
N ASN A 86 -48.92 -21.10 -79.72
CA ASN A 86 -49.51 -19.77 -79.52
C ASN A 86 -50.31 -19.69 -78.21
N ASP A 87 -51.07 -20.72 -77.85
CA ASP A 87 -51.81 -20.77 -76.57
C ASP A 87 -50.84 -20.83 -75.38
N ARG A 88 -49.71 -21.53 -75.53
CA ARG A 88 -48.63 -21.56 -74.54
C ARG A 88 -47.90 -20.22 -74.43
N LEU A 89 -47.72 -19.51 -75.54
CA LEU A 89 -47.14 -18.16 -75.56
C LEU A 89 -48.09 -17.14 -74.94
N ALA A 90 -49.39 -17.23 -75.23
CA ALA A 90 -50.42 -16.40 -74.63
C ALA A 90 -50.49 -16.60 -73.10
N SER A 91 -50.49 -17.85 -72.63
CA SER A 91 -50.45 -18.16 -71.19
C SER A 91 -49.13 -17.72 -70.53
N TYR A 92 -48.00 -17.78 -71.24
CA TYR A 92 -46.73 -17.23 -70.76
C TYR A 92 -46.78 -15.70 -70.63
N LEU A 93 -47.31 -15.00 -71.64
CA LEU A 93 -47.49 -13.54 -71.61
C LEU A 93 -48.46 -13.10 -70.51
N GLU A 94 -49.56 -13.82 -70.31
CA GLU A 94 -50.49 -13.60 -69.20
C GLU A 94 -49.78 -13.76 -67.85
N LYS A 95 -48.93 -14.79 -67.72
CA LYS A 95 -48.14 -15.03 -66.51
C LYS A 95 -47.10 -13.95 -66.27
N VAL A 96 -46.39 -13.49 -67.31
CA VAL A 96 -45.42 -12.38 -67.21
C VAL A 96 -46.14 -11.11 -66.75
N ARG A 97 -47.29 -10.75 -67.35
CA ARG A 97 -48.09 -9.59 -66.91
C ARG A 97 -48.55 -9.71 -65.46
N SER A 98 -48.95 -10.91 -65.02
CA SER A 98 -49.34 -11.15 -63.63
C SER A 98 -48.17 -10.97 -62.66
N LEU A 99 -46.96 -11.37 -63.06
CA LEU A 99 -45.73 -11.26 -62.27
C LEU A 99 -45.23 -9.81 -62.24
N GLU A 100 -45.31 -9.09 -63.36
CA GLU A 100 -45.03 -7.66 -63.41
C GLU A 100 -45.96 -6.88 -62.48
N ALA A 101 -47.27 -7.16 -62.52
CA ALA A 101 -48.24 -6.54 -61.61
C ALA A 101 -47.99 -6.89 -60.13
N ALA A 102 -47.52 -8.11 -59.85
CA ALA A 102 -47.13 -8.52 -58.49
C ALA A 102 -45.85 -7.82 -58.04
N ASN A 103 -44.84 -7.69 -58.91
CA ASN A 103 -43.59 -6.99 -58.62
C ASN A 103 -43.82 -5.52 -58.32
N VAL A 104 -44.61 -4.81 -59.13
CA VAL A 104 -44.96 -3.40 -58.88
C VAL A 104 -45.66 -3.24 -57.52
N LYS A 105 -46.53 -4.18 -57.14
CA LYS A 105 -47.17 -4.17 -55.81
C LYS A 105 -46.16 -4.39 -54.68
N LEU A 106 -45.18 -5.28 -54.86
CA LEU A 106 -44.13 -5.52 -53.86
C LEU A 106 -43.19 -4.32 -53.75
N GLU A 107 -42.78 -3.72 -54.85
CA GLU A 107 -41.97 -2.49 -54.88
C GLU A 107 -42.65 -1.36 -54.13
N ASN A 108 -43.95 -1.15 -54.37
CA ASN A 108 -44.72 -0.14 -53.63
C ASN A 108 -44.79 -0.43 -52.13
N ARG A 109 -44.97 -1.70 -51.73
CA ARG A 109 -44.94 -2.08 -50.30
C ARG A 109 -43.58 -1.87 -49.66
N ILE A 110 -42.49 -2.14 -50.37
CA ILE A 110 -41.12 -1.90 -49.89
C ILE A 110 -40.90 -0.40 -49.69
N LEU A 111 -41.30 0.43 -50.65
CA LEU A 111 -41.18 1.88 -50.54
C LEU A 111 -41.99 2.44 -49.37
N GLU A 112 -43.23 1.98 -49.19
CA GLU A 112 -44.07 2.38 -48.06
C GLU A 112 -43.47 1.94 -46.71
N TRP A 113 -42.88 0.73 -46.65
CA TRP A 113 -42.22 0.23 -45.45
C TRP A 113 -41.00 1.07 -45.08
N HIS A 114 -40.16 1.42 -46.06
CA HIS A 114 -39.02 2.31 -45.84
C HIS A 114 -39.45 3.70 -45.38
N LYS A 115 -40.49 4.28 -46.00
CA LYS A 115 -41.01 5.60 -45.63
C LYS A 115 -41.57 5.63 -44.20
N LYS A 116 -42.25 4.56 -43.77
CA LYS A 116 -42.74 4.44 -42.38
C LYS A 116 -41.58 4.27 -41.39
N ARG A 117 -40.62 3.41 -41.70
CA ARG A 117 -39.45 3.17 -40.86
C ARG A 117 -38.61 4.44 -40.66
N ASP A 118 -38.43 5.25 -41.71
CA ASP A 118 -37.61 6.46 -41.65
C ASP A 118 -38.28 7.58 -40.82
N LEU A 119 -39.60 7.53 -40.63
CA LEU A 119 -40.35 8.43 -39.74
C LEU A 119 -40.30 7.95 -38.28
N ASP A 120 -40.38 6.64 -38.04
CA ASP A 120 -40.37 6.06 -36.68
C ASP A 120 -38.97 6.05 -36.02
N MET A 121 -37.89 6.16 -36.80
CA MET A 121 -36.49 6.06 -36.29
C MET A 121 -35.84 7.41 -35.97
N LYS A 122 -36.51 8.54 -36.20
CA LYS A 122 -36.04 9.86 -35.76
C LYS A 122 -36.60 10.17 -34.37
N GLN A 123 -36.13 9.42 -33.38
CA GLN A 123 -36.38 9.75 -31.99
C GLN A 123 -35.36 10.84 -31.57
N ASP A 124 -35.83 12.00 -31.13
CA ASP A 124 -34.96 13.13 -30.82
C ASP A 124 -34.17 12.86 -29.51
N TYR A 125 -32.91 12.44 -29.63
CA TYR A 125 -32.03 12.18 -28.48
C TYR A 125 -31.33 13.42 -27.92
N SER A 126 -31.57 14.60 -28.49
CA SER A 126 -30.88 15.85 -28.15
C SER A 126 -30.98 16.22 -26.65
N GLN A 127 -32.11 15.94 -26.00
CA GLN A 127 -32.27 16.19 -24.56
C GLN A 127 -31.39 15.27 -23.70
N TYR A 128 -31.19 14.02 -24.13
CA TYR A 128 -30.28 13.10 -23.44
C TYR A 128 -28.83 13.50 -23.64
N GLU A 129 -28.47 14.00 -24.82
CA GLU A 129 -27.13 14.53 -25.10
C GLU A 129 -26.81 15.78 -24.25
N GLU A 130 -27.76 16.70 -24.11
CA GLU A 130 -27.61 17.87 -23.22
C GLU A 130 -27.43 17.45 -21.76
N ASN A 131 -28.25 16.51 -21.28
CA ASN A 131 -28.12 15.97 -19.92
C ASN A 131 -26.78 15.26 -19.71
N ILE A 132 -26.31 14.47 -20.67
CA ILE A 132 -25.00 13.80 -20.62
C ILE A 132 -23.87 14.84 -20.60
N SER A 133 -23.96 15.89 -21.42
CA SER A 133 -22.99 16.99 -21.43
C SER A 133 -22.94 17.71 -20.08
N ASN A 134 -24.10 18.05 -19.52
CA ASN A 134 -24.20 18.71 -18.22
C ASN A 134 -23.63 17.83 -17.09
N LEU A 135 -23.89 16.52 -17.11
CA LEU A 135 -23.31 15.58 -16.14
C LEU A 135 -21.80 15.46 -16.31
N GLN A 136 -21.29 15.47 -17.54
CA GLN A 136 -19.86 15.45 -17.81
C GLN A 136 -19.17 16.72 -17.27
N GLU A 137 -19.78 17.89 -17.46
CA GLU A 137 -19.28 19.16 -16.92
C GLU A 137 -19.24 19.12 -15.39
N GLN A 138 -20.32 18.69 -14.73
CA GLN A 138 -20.35 18.53 -13.27
C GLN A 138 -19.28 17.56 -12.75
N ILE A 139 -19.01 16.46 -13.46
CA ILE A 139 -17.94 15.52 -13.10
C ILE A 139 -16.57 16.20 -13.24
N MET A 140 -16.35 17.00 -14.28
CA MET A 140 -15.08 17.71 -14.50
C MET A 140 -14.88 18.80 -13.44
N ASP A 141 -15.91 19.56 -13.11
CA ASP A 141 -15.88 20.53 -12.02
C ASP A 141 -15.62 19.86 -10.67
N GLY A 142 -16.27 18.73 -10.39
CA GLY A 142 -16.00 17.92 -9.20
C GLY A 142 -14.56 17.42 -9.13
N LYS A 143 -13.99 16.98 -10.26
CA LYS A 143 -12.57 16.59 -10.35
C LYS A 143 -11.62 17.77 -10.11
N LEU A 144 -11.91 18.94 -10.69
CA LEU A 144 -11.11 20.15 -10.48
C LEU A 144 -11.18 20.63 -9.04
N ALA A 145 -12.37 20.63 -8.43
CA ALA A 145 -12.55 20.96 -7.02
C ALA A 145 -11.79 19.99 -6.11
N ASN A 146 -11.85 18.68 -6.39
CA ASN A 146 -11.11 17.68 -5.63
C ASN A 146 -9.59 17.87 -5.76
N ALA A 147 -9.08 18.11 -6.98
CA ALA A 147 -7.66 18.43 -7.20
C ALA A 147 -7.23 19.69 -6.42
N LYS A 148 -8.07 20.74 -6.41
CA LYS A 148 -7.82 21.96 -5.63
C LYS A 148 -7.78 21.68 -4.12
N ILE A 149 -8.70 20.86 -3.60
CA ILE A 149 -8.72 20.47 -2.18
C ILE A 149 -7.45 19.69 -1.84
N LEU A 150 -7.03 18.74 -2.69
CA LEU A 150 -5.79 17.99 -2.49
C LEU A 150 -4.57 18.90 -2.41
N LEU A 151 -4.46 19.88 -3.31
CA LEU A 151 -3.37 20.87 -3.26
C LEU A 151 -3.41 21.72 -1.98
N HIS A 152 -4.60 22.09 -1.48
CA HIS A 152 -4.72 22.80 -0.21
C HIS A 152 -4.31 21.92 0.98
N ILE A 153 -4.65 20.63 0.95
CA ILE A 153 -4.22 19.66 1.97
C ILE A 153 -2.71 19.52 1.96
N ASP A 154 -2.10 19.35 0.79
CA ASP A 154 -0.65 19.22 0.65
C ASP A 154 0.06 20.49 1.11
N ASN A 155 -0.44 21.67 0.75
CA ASN A 155 0.09 22.94 1.23
C ASN A 155 -0.03 23.07 2.76
N ALA A 156 -1.19 22.76 3.33
CA ALA A 156 -1.38 22.79 4.78
C ALA A 156 -0.45 21.80 5.50
N ARG A 157 -0.23 20.61 4.92
CA ARG A 157 0.70 19.61 5.46
C ARG A 157 2.14 20.11 5.41
N MET A 158 2.59 20.66 4.28
CA MET A 158 3.92 21.27 4.18
C MET A 158 4.10 22.42 5.18
N ALA A 159 3.07 23.26 5.37
CA ALA A 159 3.12 24.33 6.37
C ALA A 159 3.22 23.78 7.81
N VAL A 160 2.49 22.70 8.12
CA VAL A 160 2.61 22.02 9.43
C VAL A 160 4.02 21.46 9.64
N ASP A 161 4.59 20.81 8.63
CA ASP A 161 5.95 20.26 8.71
C ASP A 161 6.99 21.38 8.89
N ASP A 162 6.85 22.50 8.17
CA ASP A 162 7.68 23.69 8.33
C ASP A 162 7.59 24.30 9.74
N PHE A 163 6.38 24.40 10.29
CA PHE A 163 6.18 24.91 11.66
C PHE A 163 6.69 23.93 12.71
N SER A 164 6.56 22.62 12.48
CA SER A 164 7.09 21.59 13.37
C SER A 164 8.62 21.67 13.44
N LEU A 165 9.29 21.77 12.29
CA LEU A 165 10.74 21.92 12.24
C LEU A 165 11.21 23.22 12.91
N LYS A 166 10.52 24.34 12.65
CA LYS A 166 10.83 25.62 13.32
C LYS A 166 10.64 25.51 14.84
N TYR A 167 9.58 24.87 15.30
CA TYR A 167 9.33 24.66 16.71
C TYR A 167 10.41 23.79 17.36
N GLU A 168 10.83 22.70 16.72
CA GLU A 168 11.92 21.84 17.21
C GLU A 168 13.25 22.60 17.32
N ASN A 169 13.57 23.44 16.33
CA ASN A 169 14.76 24.28 16.36
C ASN A 169 14.71 25.36 17.45
N GLU A 170 13.57 26.04 17.62
CA GLU A 170 13.41 27.01 18.71
C GLU A 170 13.47 26.34 20.08
N LEU A 171 12.93 25.12 20.19
CA LEU A 171 12.96 24.35 21.42
C LEU A 171 14.37 23.85 21.76
N SER A 172 15.17 23.44 20.77
CA SER A 172 16.58 23.11 21.01
C SER A 172 17.39 24.34 21.39
N PHE A 173 17.23 25.45 20.66
CA PHE A 173 17.88 26.72 20.99
C PHE A 173 17.52 27.22 22.39
N LYS A 174 16.25 27.13 22.78
CA LYS A 174 15.81 27.47 24.14
C LYS A 174 16.52 26.62 25.20
N LYS A 175 16.66 25.31 24.99
CA LYS A 175 17.38 24.44 25.93
C LYS A 175 18.85 24.82 26.05
N ASP A 176 19.49 25.15 24.93
CA ASP A 176 20.89 25.60 24.93
C ASP A 176 21.05 26.90 25.72
N LEU A 177 20.14 27.86 25.54
CA LEU A 177 20.10 29.09 26.33
C LEU A 177 19.81 28.82 27.82
N GLU A 178 18.90 27.90 28.15
CA GLU A 178 18.63 27.51 29.54
C GLU A 178 19.88 26.91 30.21
N ILE A 179 20.66 26.10 29.47
CA ILE A 179 21.94 25.55 29.94
C ILE A 179 22.96 26.68 30.16
N GLU A 180 23.05 27.63 29.23
CA GLU A 180 23.96 28.78 29.34
C GLU A 180 23.62 29.68 30.53
N VAL A 181 22.34 29.97 30.75
CA VAL A 181 21.86 30.74 31.92
C VAL A 181 22.23 30.03 33.22
N GLU A 182 22.04 28.71 33.28
CA GLU A 182 22.41 27.93 34.46
C GLU A 182 23.94 27.89 34.68
N ALA A 183 24.72 27.88 33.60
CA ALA A 183 26.17 28.03 33.68
C ALA A 183 26.57 29.42 34.22
N PHE A 184 25.93 30.50 33.76
CA PHE A 184 26.18 31.84 34.29
C PHE A 184 25.80 31.97 35.76
N ARG A 185 24.72 31.33 36.22
CA ARG A 185 24.37 31.27 37.64
C ARG A 185 25.47 30.61 38.48
N LYS A 186 26.00 29.47 38.02
CA LYS A 186 27.13 28.81 38.70
C LYS A 186 28.36 29.70 38.77
N ILE A 187 28.71 30.38 37.67
CA ILE A 187 29.83 31.32 37.66
C ILE A 187 29.59 32.47 38.64
N LEU A 188 28.36 32.97 38.75
CA LEU A 188 28.00 34.01 39.72
C LEU A 188 28.13 33.51 41.16
N ASP A 189 27.67 32.29 41.44
CA ASP A 189 27.81 31.66 42.76
C ASP A 189 29.29 31.46 43.13
N ASP A 190 30.10 30.96 42.19
CA ASP A 190 31.56 30.80 42.35
C ASP A 190 32.25 32.15 42.61
N LEU A 191 31.89 33.19 41.86
CA LEU A 191 32.40 34.54 42.10
C LEU A 191 31.97 35.07 43.46
N THR A 192 30.74 34.79 43.89
CA THR A 192 30.24 35.21 45.20
C THR A 192 31.05 34.57 46.31
N ILE A 193 31.37 33.27 46.21
CA ILE A 193 32.25 32.57 47.15
C ILE A 193 33.63 33.24 47.21
N ILE A 194 34.24 33.49 46.04
CA ILE A 194 35.55 34.16 45.97
C ILE A 194 35.50 35.55 46.60
N THR A 195 34.44 36.33 46.36
CA THR A 195 34.29 37.64 46.99
C THR A 195 34.16 37.55 48.50
N THR A 196 33.39 36.58 49.02
CA THR A 196 33.26 36.40 50.48
C THR A 196 34.57 35.94 51.12
N ASP A 197 35.35 35.09 50.45
CA ASP A 197 36.66 34.65 50.92
C ASP A 197 37.64 35.83 51.01
N LEU A 198 37.68 36.67 49.97
CA LEU A 198 38.51 37.89 49.95
C LEU A 198 38.05 38.91 51.00
N GLU A 199 36.74 39.07 51.20
CA GLU A 199 36.20 39.92 52.25
C GLU A 199 36.62 39.44 53.65
N MET A 200 36.58 38.12 53.89
CA MET A 200 37.07 37.51 55.13
C MET A 200 38.56 37.74 55.34
N GLU A 201 39.39 37.62 54.30
CA GLU A 201 40.83 37.88 54.37
C GLU A 201 41.11 39.36 54.71
N VAL A 202 40.40 40.29 54.06
CA VAL A 202 40.49 41.73 54.33
C VAL A 202 40.06 42.05 55.76
N GLU A 203 38.97 41.47 56.27
CA GLU A 203 38.56 41.62 57.65
C GLU A 203 39.57 41.02 58.64
N GLY A 204 40.16 39.88 58.31
CA GLY A 204 41.23 39.25 59.07
C GLY A 204 42.43 40.18 59.23
N MET A 205 42.95 40.69 58.12
CA MET A 205 44.05 41.66 58.12
C MET A 205 43.71 42.95 58.89
N ARG A 206 42.47 43.44 58.79
CA ARG A 206 42.01 44.60 59.58
C ARG A 206 42.02 44.32 61.08
N LYS A 207 41.56 43.14 61.50
CA LYS A 207 41.58 42.70 62.92
C LYS A 207 43.02 42.60 63.44
N GLU A 208 43.93 42.01 62.66
CA GLU A 208 45.36 41.93 63.02
C GLU A 208 45.98 43.33 63.18
N LEU A 209 45.68 44.27 62.28
CA LEU A 209 46.18 45.64 62.37
C LEU A 209 45.70 46.33 63.66
N ILE A 210 44.42 46.13 64.04
CA ILE A 210 43.87 46.66 65.30
C ILE A 210 44.56 46.02 66.50
N LEU A 211 44.72 44.69 66.52
CA LEU A 211 45.40 43.99 67.61
C LEU A 211 46.84 44.45 67.77
N MET A 212 47.58 44.61 66.66
CA MET A 212 48.96 45.08 66.69
C MET A 212 49.07 46.52 67.19
N LYS A 213 48.14 47.41 66.82
CA LYS A 213 48.05 48.77 67.37
C LYS A 213 47.78 48.77 68.87
N LYS A 214 46.79 47.99 69.33
CA LYS A 214 46.45 47.87 70.75
C LYS A 214 47.61 47.29 71.55
N HIS A 215 48.26 46.25 71.03
CA HIS A 215 49.44 45.66 71.65
C HIS A 215 50.58 46.68 71.80
N HIS A 216 50.86 47.43 70.74
CA HIS A 216 51.85 48.50 70.78
C HIS A 216 51.49 49.60 71.80
N GLU A 217 50.23 50.01 71.86
CA GLU A 217 49.74 50.97 72.86
C GLU A 217 49.92 50.44 74.30
N GLU A 218 49.61 49.17 74.54
CA GLU A 218 49.84 48.51 75.82
C GLU A 218 51.34 48.42 76.17
N GLU A 219 52.21 48.10 75.21
CA GLU A 219 53.67 48.08 75.42
C GLU A 219 54.22 49.47 75.76
N MET A 220 53.79 50.50 75.02
CA MET A 220 54.14 51.90 75.30
C MET A 220 53.63 52.33 76.68
N SER A 221 52.42 51.91 77.07
CA SER A 221 51.90 52.15 78.42
C SER A 221 52.74 51.45 79.50
N LYS A 222 53.18 50.21 79.26
CA LYS A 222 54.00 49.44 80.21
C LYS A 222 55.41 50.02 80.34
N GLN A 223 56.01 50.49 79.25
CA GLN A 223 57.26 51.23 79.30
C GLN A 223 57.12 52.57 80.02
N HIS A 224 55.99 53.28 79.88
CA HIS A 224 55.70 54.47 80.69
C HIS A 224 55.45 54.18 82.17
N MET A 225 54.83 53.03 82.51
CA MET A 225 54.56 52.65 83.91
C MET A 225 55.76 52.00 84.62
N ALA A 226 56.72 51.45 83.89
CA ALA A 226 57.94 50.88 84.49
C ALA A 226 58.89 51.95 85.06
N ASP A 227 58.76 53.21 84.62
CA ASP A 227 59.58 54.33 85.09
C ASP A 227 59.03 55.02 86.37
N ASP A 228 57.84 54.63 86.87
CA ASP A 228 57.14 55.34 87.97
C ASP A 228 56.77 54.48 89.19
N ILE A 229 57.40 53.31 89.39
CA ILE A 229 57.16 52.49 90.60
C ILE A 229 58.20 52.79 91.67
N LYS A 230 57.92 53.82 92.47
CA LYS A 230 58.51 54.08 93.79
C LYS A 230 57.46 53.94 94.88
N VAL A 231 57.50 52.77 95.55
CA VAL A 231 57.18 52.51 96.98
C VAL A 231 55.77 52.88 97.48
N ASN A 232 55.05 51.95 98.13
CA ASN A 232 54.82 51.95 99.59
C ASN A 232 53.71 50.96 99.99
N VAL A 233 54.03 50.08 100.94
CA VAL A 233 53.14 49.08 101.53
C VAL A 233 52.73 49.59 102.91
N SER A 234 51.44 49.86 103.14
CA SER A 234 50.90 50.16 104.48
C SER A 234 49.96 49.06 104.94
N VAL A 235 50.43 48.29 105.91
CA VAL A 235 49.72 47.22 106.61
C VAL A 235 48.84 47.85 107.70
N ASN A 236 47.53 47.86 107.50
CA ASN A 236 46.56 48.13 108.57
C ASN A 236 46.02 46.80 109.09
N SER A 237 46.51 46.40 110.26
CA SER A 237 46.11 45.19 110.96
C SER A 237 44.87 45.49 111.81
N THR A 238 43.70 45.02 111.35
CA THR A 238 42.43 45.04 112.08
C THR A 238 42.15 43.67 112.72
N PRO A 239 41.27 43.61 113.75
CA PRO A 239 41.37 42.72 114.91
C PRO A 239 41.28 41.21 114.63
N ARG A 240 41.88 40.43 115.55
CA ARG A 240 41.91 38.97 115.62
C ARG A 240 40.51 38.34 115.51
N GLU A 241 40.08 38.06 114.28
CA GLU A 241 39.03 37.10 113.98
C GLU A 241 39.63 35.69 114.02
N ASP A 242 38.85 34.71 114.47
CA ASP A 242 39.28 33.33 114.64
C ASP A 242 39.80 32.77 113.31
N LEU A 243 41.13 32.76 113.14
CA LEU A 243 41.83 32.27 111.94
C LEU A 243 41.38 30.85 111.55
N ILE A 244 40.97 30.07 112.55
CA ILE A 244 40.45 28.71 112.39
C ILE A 244 39.08 28.72 111.71
N LYS A 245 38.18 29.66 112.05
CA LYS A 245 36.90 29.82 111.35
C LYS A 245 37.11 30.30 109.91
N ILE A 246 37.98 31.28 109.69
CA ILE A 246 38.27 31.79 108.35
C ILE A 246 38.91 30.71 107.46
N LEU A 247 39.83 29.89 108.00
CA LEU A 247 40.42 28.77 107.26
C LEU A 247 39.40 27.67 106.94
N GLU A 248 38.47 27.40 107.87
CA GLU A 248 37.38 26.44 107.66
C GLU A 248 36.36 26.96 106.64
N ASP A 249 35.97 28.24 106.72
CA ASP A 249 35.09 28.90 105.77
C ASP A 249 35.73 28.94 104.37
N MET A 250 37.02 29.29 104.25
CA MET A 250 37.75 29.20 102.98
C MET A 250 37.75 27.78 102.44
N ARG A 251 37.96 26.76 103.29
CA ARG A 251 37.93 25.36 102.86
C ARG A 251 36.54 24.97 102.35
N GLN A 252 35.47 25.37 103.04
CA GLN A 252 34.10 25.12 102.62
C GLN A 252 33.77 25.83 101.30
N GLU A 253 34.25 27.05 101.09
CA GLU A 253 34.12 27.75 99.81
C GLU A 253 34.86 27.02 98.69
N TYR A 254 36.08 26.54 98.91
CA TYR A 254 36.81 25.75 97.92
C TYR A 254 36.14 24.41 97.64
N GLU A 255 35.67 23.69 98.66
CA GLU A 255 34.91 22.44 98.49
C GLU A 255 33.62 22.67 97.69
N LEU A 256 32.92 23.78 97.94
CA LEU A 256 31.73 24.18 97.20
C LEU A 256 32.05 24.56 95.75
N ILE A 257 33.12 25.29 95.49
CA ILE A 257 33.59 25.62 94.14
C ILE A 257 33.95 24.35 93.39
N ILE A 258 34.73 23.45 93.99
CA ILE A 258 35.12 22.16 93.37
C ILE A 258 33.90 21.33 93.05
N LYS A 259 32.93 21.24 93.97
CA LYS A 259 31.67 20.52 93.76
C LYS A 259 30.85 21.14 92.63
N ASN A 260 30.72 22.46 92.58
CA ASN A 260 30.03 23.16 91.49
C ASN A 260 30.73 22.92 90.15
N LYS A 261 32.08 23.03 90.11
CA LYS A 261 32.87 22.73 88.90
C LYS A 261 32.69 21.29 88.44
N HIS A 262 32.65 20.32 89.35
CA HIS A 262 32.36 18.93 89.01
C HIS A 262 30.97 18.76 88.41
N GLN A 263 29.95 19.37 89.02
CA GLN A 263 28.58 19.32 88.52
C GLN A 263 28.44 20.01 87.15
N ASP A 264 29.11 21.13 86.94
CA ASP A 264 29.10 21.86 85.67
C ASP A 264 29.81 21.06 84.58
N LEU A 265 30.93 20.41 84.90
CA LEU A 265 31.59 19.47 83.99
C LEU A 265 30.69 18.29 83.65
N ASP A 266 30.04 17.66 84.63
CA ASP A 266 29.13 16.53 84.40
C ASP A 266 27.93 16.93 83.52
N LYS A 267 27.37 18.12 83.71
CA LYS A 267 26.31 18.67 82.84
C LYS A 267 26.83 18.90 81.44
N TRP A 268 27.97 19.57 81.30
CA TRP A 268 28.60 19.84 80.00
C TRP A 268 28.92 18.54 79.24
N TYR A 269 29.46 17.52 79.92
CA TYR A 269 29.70 16.21 79.31
C TYR A 269 28.41 15.51 78.88
N LYS A 270 27.33 15.61 79.66
CA LYS A 270 26.02 15.05 79.29
C LYS A 270 25.42 15.76 78.09
N GLU A 271 25.41 17.09 78.09
CA GLU A 271 24.94 17.91 76.96
C GLU A 271 25.74 17.61 75.69
N GLN A 272 27.08 17.52 75.79
CA GLN A 272 27.92 17.17 74.66
C GLN A 272 27.65 15.74 74.17
N SER A 273 27.52 14.76 75.07
CA SER A 273 27.21 13.37 74.69
C SER A 273 25.82 13.23 74.07
N GLU A 274 24.83 13.98 74.56
CA GLU A 274 23.48 14.01 74.01
C GLU A 274 23.46 14.65 72.62
N SER A 275 24.15 15.78 72.44
CA SER A 275 24.28 16.43 71.12
C SER A 275 24.94 15.51 70.09
N ILE A 276 26.02 14.80 70.46
CA ILE A 276 26.67 13.82 69.59
C ILE A 276 25.73 12.64 69.30
N SER A 277 24.97 12.16 70.28
CA SER A 277 23.99 11.09 70.07
C SER A 277 22.89 11.50 69.09
N GLN A 278 22.33 12.71 69.24
CA GLN A 278 21.32 13.25 68.34
C GLN A 278 21.88 13.46 66.92
N GLU A 279 23.12 13.96 66.79
CA GLU A 279 23.78 14.10 65.50
C GLU A 279 23.99 12.72 64.84
N LEU A 280 24.46 11.73 65.59
CA LEU A 280 24.63 10.35 65.10
C LEU A 280 23.30 9.73 64.66
N GLU A 281 22.21 9.93 65.41
CA GLU A 281 20.87 9.46 65.04
C GLU A 281 20.38 10.14 63.76
N SER A 282 20.52 11.46 63.64
CA SER A 282 20.14 12.22 62.45
C SER A 282 20.93 11.79 61.22
N ARG A 283 22.25 11.58 61.37
CA ARG A 283 23.14 11.09 60.32
C ARG A 283 22.79 9.67 59.92
N THR A 284 22.47 8.80 60.90
CA THR A 284 22.05 7.42 60.63
C THR A 284 20.71 7.37 59.90
N ALA A 285 19.76 8.22 60.27
CA ALA A 285 18.47 8.35 59.60
C ALA A 285 18.63 8.84 58.15
N SER A 286 19.47 9.86 57.92
CA SER A 286 19.80 10.36 56.58
C SER A 286 20.46 9.28 55.71
N VAL A 287 21.44 8.54 56.27
CA VAL A 287 22.07 7.41 55.58
C VAL A 287 21.06 6.32 55.23
N GLN A 288 20.13 6.00 56.14
CA GLN A 288 19.10 4.99 55.89
C GLN A 288 18.10 5.45 54.82
N SER A 289 17.69 6.72 54.85
CA SER A 289 16.84 7.31 53.80
C SER A 289 17.53 7.25 52.43
N ASN A 290 18.80 7.63 52.35
CA ASN A 290 19.58 7.56 51.11
C ASN A 290 19.72 6.12 50.60
N LYS A 291 19.94 5.14 51.49
CA LYS A 291 19.95 3.72 51.13
C LYS A 291 18.60 3.29 50.54
N ASN A 292 17.49 3.68 51.16
CA ASN A 292 16.15 3.36 50.65
C ASN A 292 15.92 3.98 49.26
N ASN A 293 16.29 5.26 49.07
CA ASN A 293 16.20 5.95 47.78
C ASN A 293 17.02 5.23 46.70
N ILE A 294 18.24 4.78 47.02
CA ILE A 294 19.08 3.98 46.10
C ILE A 294 18.39 2.65 45.75
N HIS A 295 17.76 1.99 46.71
CA HIS A 295 17.01 0.75 46.46
C HIS A 295 15.78 0.97 45.57
N GLU A 296 15.04 2.06 45.77
CA GLU A 296 13.90 2.43 44.93
C GLU A 296 14.34 2.81 43.50
N LEU A 297 15.41 3.59 43.36
CA LEU A 297 16.03 3.90 42.08
C LEU A 297 16.48 2.63 41.35
N ARG A 298 17.09 1.67 42.04
CA ARG A 298 17.47 0.38 41.45
C ARG A 298 16.26 -0.44 41.00
N ARG A 299 15.18 -0.47 41.79
CA ARG A 299 13.93 -1.17 41.42
C ARG A 299 13.27 -0.53 40.20
N THR A 300 13.16 0.79 40.17
CA THR A 300 12.58 1.53 39.03
C THR A 300 13.43 1.37 37.77
N PHE A 301 14.76 1.42 37.90
CA PHE A 301 15.68 1.12 36.80
C PHE A 301 15.47 -0.29 36.23
N GLN A 302 15.42 -1.30 37.10
CA GLN A 302 15.17 -2.69 36.67
C GLN A 302 13.80 -2.86 36.01
N ALA A 303 12.75 -2.20 36.53
CA ALA A 303 11.43 -2.22 35.92
C ALA A 303 11.45 -1.59 34.50
N LEU A 304 12.11 -0.44 34.35
CA LEU A 304 12.27 0.23 33.05
C LEU A 304 13.11 -0.60 32.06
N GLU A 305 14.15 -1.29 32.52
CA GLU A 305 14.95 -2.20 31.70
C GLU A 305 14.10 -3.38 31.18
N ILE A 306 13.26 -3.96 32.05
CA ILE A 306 12.32 -5.02 31.66
C ILE A 306 11.32 -4.48 30.64
N ASP A 307 10.70 -3.33 30.91
CA ASP A 307 9.75 -2.70 29.98
C ASP A 307 10.40 -2.44 28.63
N LEU A 308 11.62 -1.89 28.60
CA LEU A 308 12.40 -1.68 27.38
C LEU A 308 12.61 -3.00 26.62
N GLN A 309 12.97 -4.08 27.33
CA GLN A 309 13.15 -5.39 26.71
C GLN A 309 11.83 -5.98 26.19
N THR A 310 10.72 -5.80 26.90
CA THR A 310 9.39 -6.23 26.41
C THR A 310 8.97 -5.46 25.15
N GLN A 311 9.24 -4.16 25.08
CA GLN A 311 8.94 -3.35 23.90
C GLN A 311 9.82 -3.75 22.71
N LYS A 312 11.12 -4.05 22.93
CA LYS A 312 12.00 -4.62 21.89
C LYS A 312 11.46 -5.94 21.36
N ASN A 313 11.04 -6.84 22.25
CA ASN A 313 10.45 -8.12 21.86
C ASN A 313 9.14 -7.94 21.08
N LYS A 314 8.29 -7.00 21.51
CA LYS A 314 7.04 -6.65 20.81
C LYS A 314 7.32 -6.11 19.41
N LYS A 315 8.30 -5.21 19.28
CA LYS A 315 8.73 -4.68 17.98
C LYS A 315 9.20 -5.80 17.05
N CYS A 316 10.10 -6.67 17.53
CA CYS A 316 10.61 -7.80 16.75
C CYS A 316 9.48 -8.73 16.30
N ALA A 317 8.52 -9.06 17.19
CA ALA A 317 7.36 -9.87 16.84
C ALA A 317 6.48 -9.23 15.76
N LEU A 318 6.26 -7.91 15.84
CA LEU A 318 5.50 -7.16 14.82
C LEU A 318 6.23 -7.13 13.47
N GLU A 319 7.55 -6.94 13.47
CA GLU A 319 8.38 -6.96 12.25
C GLU A 319 8.35 -8.34 11.58
N VAL A 320 8.42 -9.43 12.36
CA VAL A 320 8.30 -10.80 11.84
C VAL A 320 6.92 -11.06 11.25
N MET A 321 5.83 -10.64 11.91
CA MET A 321 4.48 -10.78 11.37
C MET A 321 4.28 -9.95 10.09
N LEU A 322 4.86 -8.75 10.02
CA LEU A 322 4.83 -7.92 8.83
C LEU A 322 5.57 -8.62 7.67
N ALA A 323 6.77 -9.17 7.92
CA ALA A 323 7.51 -9.91 6.91
C ALA A 323 6.77 -11.18 6.43
N ASP A 324 6.15 -11.95 7.34
CA ASP A 324 5.37 -13.14 6.99
C ASP A 324 4.13 -12.77 6.16
N THR A 325 3.39 -11.72 6.55
CA THR A 325 2.23 -11.26 5.77
C THR A 325 2.62 -10.75 4.39
N GLN A 326 3.71 -9.96 4.28
CA GLN A 326 4.24 -9.52 2.98
C GLN A 326 4.65 -10.71 2.11
N SER A 327 5.35 -11.70 2.67
CA SER A 327 5.74 -12.92 1.96
C SER A 327 4.53 -13.69 1.44
N ARG A 328 3.50 -13.88 2.27
CA ARG A 328 2.23 -14.53 1.86
C ARG A 328 1.54 -13.80 0.71
N TYR A 329 1.42 -12.47 0.80
CA TYR A 329 0.83 -11.70 -0.28
C TYR A 329 1.68 -11.71 -1.55
N SER A 330 3.01 -11.72 -1.43
CA SER A 330 3.93 -11.88 -2.57
C SER A 330 3.72 -13.22 -3.28
N CYS A 331 3.59 -14.33 -2.53
CA CYS A 331 3.27 -15.64 -3.11
C CYS A 331 1.90 -15.64 -3.78
N GLN A 332 0.87 -15.10 -3.14
CA GLN A 332 -0.47 -15.01 -3.75
C GLN A 332 -0.46 -14.20 -5.05
N LEU A 333 0.29 -13.10 -5.09
CA LEU A 333 0.44 -12.30 -6.31
C LEU A 333 1.18 -13.08 -7.40
N GLN A 334 2.21 -13.84 -7.03
CA GLN A 334 2.94 -14.70 -7.96
C GLN A 334 2.05 -15.81 -8.53
N ASP A 335 1.20 -16.44 -7.70
CA ASP A 335 0.25 -17.47 -8.14
C ASP A 335 -0.77 -16.87 -9.13
N MET A 336 -1.32 -15.69 -8.84
CA MET A 336 -2.22 -14.98 -9.75
C MET A 336 -1.52 -14.60 -11.06
N GLN A 337 -0.26 -14.15 -10.99
CA GLN A 337 0.55 -13.85 -12.18
C GLN A 337 0.76 -15.10 -13.04
N GLN A 338 1.01 -16.26 -12.42
CA GLN A 338 1.14 -17.53 -13.16
C GLN A 338 -0.16 -17.91 -13.88
N ILE A 339 -1.31 -17.75 -13.22
CA ILE A 339 -2.62 -18.00 -13.83
C ILE A 339 -2.86 -17.07 -15.02
N ILE A 340 -2.52 -15.78 -14.87
CA ILE A 340 -2.64 -14.80 -15.97
C ILE A 340 -1.75 -15.22 -17.14
N SER A 341 -0.47 -15.52 -16.88
CA SER A 341 0.46 -15.93 -17.94
C SER A 341 0.03 -17.21 -18.64
N HIS A 342 -0.54 -18.18 -17.91
CA HIS A 342 -1.09 -19.39 -18.52
C HIS A 342 -2.24 -19.08 -19.50
N TYR A 343 -3.19 -18.22 -19.10
CA TYR A 343 -4.28 -17.81 -20.00
C TYR A 343 -3.81 -16.93 -21.17
N GLU A 344 -2.79 -16.09 -20.96
CA GLU A 344 -2.16 -15.32 -22.04
C GLU A 344 -1.53 -16.25 -23.09
N GLU A 345 -0.85 -17.32 -22.65
CA GLU A 345 -0.30 -18.34 -23.53
C GLU A 345 -1.40 -19.09 -24.30
N GLU A 346 -2.48 -19.52 -23.64
CA GLU A 346 -3.62 -20.15 -24.31
C GLU A 346 -4.26 -19.24 -25.35
N LEU A 347 -4.44 -17.95 -25.04
CA LEU A 347 -4.96 -16.96 -25.99
C LEU A 347 -4.01 -16.74 -27.17
N MET A 348 -2.70 -16.75 -26.94
CA MET A 348 -1.69 -16.64 -27.99
C MET A 348 -1.73 -17.88 -28.91
N GLN A 349 -1.84 -19.07 -28.35
CA GLN A 349 -1.98 -20.32 -29.11
C GLN A 349 -3.24 -20.31 -29.98
N LEU A 350 -4.39 -19.95 -29.41
CA LEU A 350 -5.65 -19.88 -30.16
C LEU A 350 -5.58 -18.86 -31.31
N ARG A 351 -4.95 -17.71 -31.10
CA ARG A 351 -4.71 -16.72 -32.17
C ARG A 351 -3.85 -17.31 -33.29
N HIS A 352 -2.77 -17.99 -32.94
CA HIS A 352 -1.91 -18.64 -33.92
C HIS A 352 -2.66 -19.70 -34.74
N ASP A 353 -3.49 -20.52 -34.09
CA ASP A 353 -4.31 -21.53 -34.77
C ASP A 353 -5.36 -20.90 -35.70
N LEU A 354 -5.99 -19.80 -35.28
CA LEU A 354 -6.93 -19.05 -36.14
C LEU A 354 -6.22 -18.42 -37.35
N GLU A 355 -5.03 -17.86 -37.16
CA GLU A 355 -4.22 -17.33 -38.27
C GLU A 355 -3.84 -18.43 -39.25
N ARG A 356 -3.45 -19.61 -38.74
CA ARG A 356 -3.16 -20.79 -39.55
C ARG A 356 -4.39 -21.23 -40.35
N GLN A 357 -5.54 -21.42 -39.70
CA GLN A 357 -6.78 -21.81 -40.39
C GLN A 357 -7.17 -20.77 -41.45
N ASN A 358 -7.08 -19.47 -41.15
CA ASN A 358 -7.35 -18.40 -42.10
C ASN A 358 -6.43 -18.48 -43.33
N ASN A 359 -5.15 -18.79 -43.14
CA ASN A 359 -4.22 -18.99 -44.25
C ASN A 359 -4.57 -20.22 -45.09
N GLU A 360 -4.92 -21.34 -44.46
CA GLU A 360 -5.41 -22.54 -45.15
C GLU A 360 -6.69 -22.25 -45.96
N TYR A 361 -7.64 -21.50 -45.39
CA TYR A 361 -8.85 -21.05 -46.10
C TYR A 361 -8.54 -20.15 -47.30
N LYS A 362 -7.59 -19.22 -47.17
CA LYS A 362 -7.16 -18.37 -48.30
C LYS A 362 -6.56 -19.19 -49.44
N ILE A 363 -5.75 -20.20 -49.13
CA ILE A 363 -5.18 -21.10 -50.14
C ILE A 363 -6.29 -21.88 -50.84
N LEU A 364 -7.23 -22.47 -50.08
CA LEU A 364 -8.34 -23.22 -50.64
C LEU A 364 -9.25 -22.35 -51.52
N LEU A 365 -9.52 -21.11 -51.09
CA LEU A 365 -10.26 -20.14 -51.90
C LEU A 365 -9.51 -19.81 -53.19
N GLY A 366 -8.18 -19.68 -53.14
CA GLY A 366 -7.34 -19.51 -54.32
C GLY A 366 -7.48 -20.67 -55.32
N ILE A 367 -7.44 -21.92 -54.84
CA ILE A 367 -7.63 -23.12 -55.66
C ILE A 367 -9.04 -23.16 -56.23
N LYS A 368 -10.08 -22.88 -55.43
CA LYS A 368 -11.47 -22.80 -55.90
C LYS A 368 -11.62 -21.80 -57.03
N ASN A 369 -11.12 -20.58 -56.86
CA ASN A 369 -11.19 -19.55 -57.90
C ASN A 369 -10.45 -19.98 -59.18
N HIS A 370 -9.31 -20.67 -59.04
CA HIS A 370 -8.59 -21.22 -60.20
C HIS A 370 -9.41 -22.28 -60.94
N LEU A 371 -10.00 -23.24 -60.23
CA LEU A 371 -10.86 -24.27 -60.80
C LEU A 371 -12.13 -23.68 -61.44
N GLU A 372 -12.72 -22.65 -60.83
CA GLU A 372 -13.87 -21.94 -61.41
C GLU A 372 -13.52 -21.26 -62.74
N ASN A 373 -12.31 -20.69 -62.84
CA ASN A 373 -11.81 -20.14 -64.10
C ASN A 373 -11.60 -21.24 -65.15
N GLU A 374 -11.02 -22.38 -64.77
CA GLU A 374 -10.86 -23.53 -65.69
C GLU A 374 -12.22 -24.04 -66.19
N ILE A 375 -13.18 -24.25 -65.29
CA ILE A 375 -14.56 -24.65 -65.64
C ILE A 375 -15.19 -23.63 -66.59
N ALA A 376 -15.04 -22.32 -66.34
CA ALA A 376 -15.53 -21.29 -67.25
C ALA A 376 -14.86 -21.38 -68.64
N THR A 377 -13.56 -21.64 -68.70
CA THR A 377 -12.88 -21.87 -69.99
C THR A 377 -13.38 -23.13 -70.70
N TYR A 378 -13.63 -24.23 -69.97
CA TYR A 378 -14.21 -25.44 -70.53
C TYR A 378 -15.63 -25.21 -71.04
N HIS A 379 -16.47 -24.46 -70.31
CA HIS A 379 -17.80 -24.05 -70.79
C HIS A 379 -17.71 -23.23 -72.07
N ASN A 380 -16.79 -22.26 -72.15
CA ASN A 380 -16.60 -21.46 -73.37
C ASN A 380 -16.14 -22.32 -74.57
N LEU A 381 -15.32 -23.35 -74.36
CA LEU A 381 -14.92 -24.28 -75.42
C LEU A 381 -16.10 -25.14 -75.89
N MET A 382 -16.92 -25.65 -74.96
CA MET A 382 -18.11 -26.44 -75.26
C MET A 382 -19.21 -25.61 -75.95
N GLU A 383 -19.36 -24.33 -75.58
CA GLU A 383 -20.28 -23.39 -76.25
C GLU A 383 -19.69 -22.85 -77.57
N GLY A 384 -18.35 -22.86 -77.72
CA GLY A 384 -17.61 -22.41 -78.90
C GLY A 384 -17.60 -23.40 -80.06
N GLU A 385 -17.87 -24.69 -79.84
CA GLU A 385 -18.00 -25.68 -80.93
C GLU A 385 -19.32 -25.61 -81.69
N ASP A 386 -20.37 -24.97 -81.13
CA ASP A 386 -21.69 -24.85 -81.79
C ASP A 386 -21.97 -23.47 -82.42
N LYS A 387 -20.99 -22.56 -82.41
CA LYS A 387 -21.02 -21.33 -83.20
C LYS A 387 -19.66 -21.06 -83.83
N GLY A 388 -19.38 -21.83 -84.88
CA GLY A 388 -18.44 -21.39 -85.91
C GLY A 388 -18.92 -20.09 -86.55
N LYS A 389 -18.47 -18.96 -86.01
CA LYS A 389 -18.21 -17.68 -86.68
C LYS A 389 -17.56 -16.73 -85.68
N THR A 390 -16.25 -16.55 -85.87
CA THR A 390 -15.53 -15.26 -85.83
C THR A 390 -16.14 -14.19 -84.92
N GLU A 391 -15.42 -13.78 -83.87
CA GLU A 391 -15.00 -12.38 -83.70
C GLU A 391 -13.83 -12.29 -82.71
N ASP A 392 -12.76 -11.66 -83.20
CA ASP A 392 -11.60 -11.23 -82.42
C ASP A 392 -12.03 -10.23 -81.34
N TYR A 393 -11.82 -10.56 -80.06
CA TYR A 393 -11.80 -9.57 -79.00
C TYR A 393 -10.49 -9.60 -78.23
N LYS A 394 -9.60 -8.75 -78.75
CA LYS A 394 -8.49 -8.09 -78.07
C LYS A 394 -8.95 -7.57 -76.70
N SER A 395 -8.51 -8.20 -75.60
CA SER A 395 -8.63 -7.61 -74.26
C SER A 395 -7.25 -7.36 -73.66
N GLU A 396 -6.92 -6.07 -73.58
CA GLU A 396 -5.73 -5.50 -72.97
C GLU A 396 -5.43 -6.09 -71.58
N LEU A 397 -4.20 -6.56 -71.40
CA LEU A 397 -3.60 -6.79 -70.08
C LEU A 397 -3.49 -5.44 -69.34
N LYS A 398 -4.52 -5.08 -68.56
CA LYS A 398 -4.41 -3.99 -67.59
C LYS A 398 -3.57 -4.47 -66.41
N ALA A 399 -2.42 -3.81 -66.23
CA ALA A 399 -1.52 -4.05 -65.11
C ALA A 399 -2.24 -4.01 -63.75
N PRO A 400 -1.84 -4.84 -62.77
CA PRO A 400 -2.51 -4.93 -61.47
C PRO A 400 -2.36 -3.63 -60.69
N LYS A 401 -3.49 -3.03 -60.28
CA LYS A 401 -3.55 -1.86 -59.40
C LYS A 401 -3.44 -2.31 -57.95
N ILE A 402 -2.35 -1.96 -57.27
CA ILE A 402 -2.18 -2.21 -55.84
C ILE A 402 -2.81 -1.05 -55.07
N LYS A 403 -3.74 -1.35 -54.15
CA LYS A 403 -4.32 -0.38 -53.21
C LYS A 403 -3.59 -0.52 -51.88
N ALA A 404 -2.88 0.52 -51.46
CA ALA A 404 -2.29 0.59 -50.13
C ALA A 404 -3.31 1.19 -49.16
N ILE A 405 -3.66 0.45 -48.11
CA ILE A 405 -4.54 0.89 -47.03
C ILE A 405 -3.65 1.14 -45.82
N MET A 406 -3.56 2.40 -45.39
CA MET A 406 -2.92 2.72 -44.11
C MET A 406 -4.01 2.88 -43.06
N GLN A 407 -3.91 2.10 -41.99
CA GLN A 407 -4.82 2.10 -40.85
C GLN A 407 -4.04 2.53 -39.62
N GLU A 408 -4.49 3.61 -38.97
CA GLU A 408 -3.92 4.07 -37.72
C GLU A 408 -4.93 3.77 -36.59
N THR A 409 -4.50 3.00 -35.60
CA THR A 409 -5.33 2.59 -34.46
C THR A 409 -4.78 3.19 -33.18
N VAL A 410 -5.58 4.02 -32.51
CA VAL A 410 -5.29 4.48 -31.15
C VAL A 410 -6.39 3.93 -30.24
N ASN A 411 -5.99 3.22 -29.19
CA ASN A 411 -6.88 2.62 -28.18
C ASN A 411 -7.98 1.70 -28.76
N GLY A 412 -7.65 0.90 -29.78
CA GLY A 412 -8.55 -0.14 -30.31
C GLY A 412 -9.72 0.35 -31.17
N LYS A 413 -9.83 1.66 -31.46
CA LYS A 413 -10.85 2.22 -32.36
C LYS A 413 -10.18 2.83 -33.59
N VAL A 414 -10.63 2.44 -34.79
CA VAL A 414 -10.09 2.92 -36.07
C VAL A 414 -10.61 4.33 -36.34
N THR A 415 -9.75 5.34 -36.33
CA THR A 415 -10.14 6.76 -36.50
C THR A 415 -9.84 7.32 -37.88
N PHE A 416 -8.96 6.69 -38.68
CA PHE A 416 -8.59 7.18 -40.00
C PHE A 416 -8.36 6.05 -41.01
N LEU A 417 -9.01 6.15 -42.17
CA LEU A 417 -8.85 5.25 -43.31
C LEU A 417 -8.60 6.09 -44.56
N LYS A 418 -7.38 6.00 -45.11
CA LYS A 418 -7.03 6.65 -46.38
C LYS A 418 -6.56 5.61 -47.39
N VAL A 419 -7.27 5.55 -48.52
CA VAL A 419 -7.00 4.62 -49.61
C VAL A 419 -6.37 5.40 -50.76
N ASN A 420 -5.05 5.23 -50.97
CA ASN A 420 -4.35 5.84 -52.09
C ASN A 420 -4.11 4.79 -53.19
N GLN A 421 -4.48 5.11 -54.43
CA GLN A 421 -4.13 4.30 -55.60
C GLN A 421 -2.79 4.77 -56.15
N ILE A 422 -1.79 3.90 -56.15
CA ILE A 422 -0.49 4.19 -56.78
C ILE A 422 -0.40 3.38 -58.07
N GLN A 423 -0.24 4.08 -59.21
CA GLN A 423 0.11 3.46 -60.48
C GLN A 423 1.62 3.23 -60.52
N LYS A 424 2.04 1.99 -60.72
CA LYS A 424 3.46 1.64 -60.87
C LYS A 424 4.01 2.33 -62.13
N PRO A 425 5.15 3.04 -62.08
CA PRO A 425 5.79 3.51 -63.31
C PRO A 425 6.29 2.29 -64.11
N LYS A 426 6.29 2.43 -65.44
CA LYS A 426 6.63 1.36 -66.40
C LYS A 426 8.01 0.77 -66.17
#